data_AF-A0A674K5U7-F1
#
_entry.id   AF-A0A674K5U7-F1
#
_cell.length_a   1.000
_cell.length_b   1.000
_cell.length_c   1.000
_cell.angle_alpha   90.00
_cell.angle_beta   90.00
_cell.angle_gamma   90.00
#
_symmetry.space_group_name_H-M   'P 1'
#
loop_
_entity.id
_entity.type
_entity.pdbx_description
1 polymer ?
#
loop_
_entity_poly.entity_id
_entity_poly.type
_entity_poly.pdbx_seq_one_letter_code
_entity_poly.pdbx_strand_id
1 'polypeptide(L)'
;MVASWGQNSSLSHGWRHYRLLALGLVDGTRNVFCQPGAVLPGIWLKNSKKEADLNLAQARIRDLDAQLNSKEADLATALSGKRSLEGDLQELKDQIVTLKLALEDTKKHLHGEMLKRVDLENQMKTVQEQMTFQKRLHEDELKETKRFHESRIAEIESGRQREFESKLSDALQGLRKEHEEQIQEYKDDLERTFSAKMENAQLSAAKNSDFANAAREELMETKMRVDTLTSQLNHYQSQNCALENRIRELQETLDYDREMHRRRMAEKDKEMAQTRRQMQAQLEEYEHLLDVKLALDLEINAYRKMLEGEEQRLKLSSSPSSQSVATQATTSHGHRFLHGKKRKLKESKKGEHSVSFKIVQHASCSGNVSIEEIDTEGNFVKLKNNSDEDQSLNGWVLRRRLGSLSEIIYKFPARFVLRAGQVVTIWGADAGVNQSPSDLVWKSQQSWGTGDNIGVTLINADGEVSEAITSCTFSSLQFA
;
A
#
# COMPACT_ATOMS: atom_id res chain seq x y z
N MET A 1 28.42 109.67 -38.31
CA MET A 1 27.70 110.96 -38.37
C MET A 1 28.34 111.86 -37.30
N VAL A 2 28.91 113.03 -37.67
CA VAL A 2 28.22 114.34 -37.69
C VAL A 2 27.81 114.73 -36.25
N ALA A 3 28.19 115.86 -35.63
CA ALA A 3 28.94 117.09 -35.98
C ALA A 3 28.98 117.99 -34.69
N SER A 4 29.56 119.19 -34.57
CA SER A 4 30.67 119.91 -35.24
C SER A 4 30.84 121.32 -34.60
N TRP A 5 32.04 121.66 -34.10
CA TRP A 5 32.54 123.05 -33.89
C TRP A 5 31.74 123.88 -32.83
N GLY A 6 32.07 125.13 -32.45
CA GLY A 6 33.14 126.08 -32.84
C GLY A 6 33.36 127.13 -31.71
N GLN A 7 34.49 127.85 -31.64
CA GLN A 7 34.81 129.10 -32.38
C GLN A 7 33.86 130.30 -32.07
N ASN A 8 34.31 131.55 -31.89
CA ASN A 8 35.67 132.13 -31.79
C ASN A 8 35.61 133.61 -31.29
N SER A 9 36.78 134.23 -31.03
CA SER A 9 37.05 135.69 -31.17
C SER A 9 36.33 136.71 -30.27
N SER A 10 36.72 138.00 -30.21
CA SER A 10 38.04 138.70 -30.21
C SER A 10 37.80 140.22 -29.93
N LEU A 11 38.79 141.11 -30.20
CA LEU A 11 38.76 142.59 -30.10
C LEU A 11 38.79 143.15 -28.65
N SER A 12 39.76 143.91 -28.14
CA SER A 12 40.97 144.63 -28.61
C SER A 12 40.83 146.15 -28.90
N HIS A 13 41.95 146.87 -28.68
CA HIS A 13 42.11 148.34 -28.75
C HIS A 13 41.38 149.07 -27.59
N GLY A 14 41.72 150.27 -27.12
CA GLY A 14 42.52 151.42 -27.56
C GLY A 14 41.93 152.62 -26.79
N TRP A 15 42.58 153.76 -26.53
CA TRP A 15 43.50 154.54 -27.35
C TRP A 15 44.53 155.30 -26.50
N ARG A 16 45.54 155.88 -27.15
CA ARG A 16 46.58 156.73 -26.55
C ARG A 16 46.26 158.23 -26.71
N HIS A 17 46.81 159.04 -25.80
CA HIS A 17 47.33 160.41 -25.97
C HIS A 17 46.48 161.48 -26.70
N TYR A 18 46.39 162.66 -26.06
CA TYR A 18 46.61 164.03 -26.62
C TYR A 18 46.20 165.05 -25.53
N ARG A 19 46.72 166.28 -25.38
CA ARG A 19 47.89 167.05 -25.90
C ARG A 19 47.98 168.31 -25.01
N LEU A 20 49.13 168.85 -24.57
CA LEU A 20 49.93 169.90 -25.23
C LEU A 20 51.06 170.39 -24.30
N LEU A 21 52.21 170.76 -24.89
CA LEU A 21 53.21 171.79 -24.52
C LEU A 21 53.66 171.96 -23.05
N ALA A 22 54.94 171.91 -22.63
CA ALA A 22 56.28 172.11 -23.23
C ALA A 22 56.81 173.56 -23.31
N LEU A 23 58.16 173.68 -23.32
CA LEU A 23 59.02 174.88 -23.21
C LEU A 23 59.20 175.43 -21.78
N GLY A 24 60.35 176.04 -21.41
CA GLY A 24 61.62 176.11 -22.15
C GLY A 24 62.55 177.27 -21.71
N LEU A 25 63.68 176.92 -21.09
CA LEU A 25 64.97 177.63 -20.91
C LEU A 25 65.15 179.15 -21.20
N VAL A 26 65.79 179.82 -20.20
CA VAL A 26 67.00 180.70 -20.31
C VAL A 26 66.89 182.20 -20.67
N ASP A 27 67.52 182.99 -19.77
CA ASP A 27 68.23 184.28 -19.82
C ASP A 27 68.20 185.26 -21.02
N GLY A 28 68.25 186.56 -20.66
CA GLY A 28 68.65 187.69 -21.52
C GLY A 28 68.04 189.02 -21.05
N THR A 29 68.71 189.84 -20.22
CA THR A 29 69.56 191.00 -20.60
C THR A 29 68.93 191.94 -21.65
N ARG A 30 68.93 193.28 -21.53
CA ARG A 30 69.88 194.19 -20.83
C ARG A 30 69.33 195.64 -20.79
N ASN A 31 69.97 196.52 -19.98
CA ASN A 31 70.07 197.99 -20.18
C ASN A 31 68.78 198.87 -20.00
N VAL A 32 68.84 200.15 -19.55
CA VAL A 32 69.95 200.95 -18.98
C VAL A 32 69.47 202.11 -18.06
N PHE A 33 70.28 202.45 -17.04
CA PHE A 33 70.51 203.77 -16.39
C PHE A 33 69.41 204.86 -16.31
N CYS A 34 69.13 205.38 -15.10
CA CYS A 34 69.83 206.58 -14.56
C CYS A 34 69.53 206.87 -13.06
N GLN A 35 70.27 207.82 -12.48
CA GLN A 35 70.14 208.41 -11.12
C GLN A 35 69.50 209.84 -11.21
N PRO A 36 69.31 210.64 -10.12
CA PRO A 36 69.44 210.42 -8.66
C PRO A 36 68.19 210.89 -7.84
N GLY A 37 68.25 210.85 -6.50
CA GLY A 37 67.30 211.54 -5.59
C GLY A 37 67.19 210.87 -4.20
N ALA A 38 66.97 211.63 -3.12
CA ALA A 38 66.99 211.11 -1.74
C ALA A 38 66.03 211.81 -0.75
N VAL A 39 65.82 211.17 0.42
CA VAL A 39 65.13 211.64 1.65
C VAL A 39 63.60 211.91 1.47
N LEU A 40 62.64 211.42 2.28
CA LEU A 40 62.47 211.47 3.75
C LEU A 40 61.61 210.30 4.31
N PRO A 41 61.60 210.04 5.64
CA PRO A 41 60.99 208.85 6.25
C PRO A 41 59.61 209.04 6.90
N GLY A 42 58.83 207.94 6.97
CA GLY A 42 57.89 207.71 8.10
C GLY A 42 56.39 207.62 7.78
N ILE A 43 55.89 206.44 7.38
CA ILE A 43 54.45 206.05 7.51
C ILE A 43 54.21 204.51 7.56
N TRP A 44 55.29 203.72 7.65
CA TRP A 44 55.33 202.26 7.40
C TRP A 44 54.44 201.37 8.30
N LEU A 45 53.92 201.89 9.42
CA LEU A 45 53.29 201.07 10.47
C LEU A 45 51.80 200.73 10.23
N LYS A 46 51.11 201.43 9.32
CA LYS A 46 49.66 201.23 9.11
C LYS A 46 49.29 200.13 8.10
N ASN A 47 50.22 199.66 7.27
CA ASN A 47 49.91 198.66 6.24
C ASN A 47 49.93 197.23 6.82
N SER A 48 51.04 196.87 7.49
CA SER A 48 51.27 195.53 8.07
C SER A 48 50.14 195.00 8.96
N LYS A 49 49.45 195.87 9.70
CA LYS A 49 48.33 195.42 10.57
C LYS A 49 47.13 194.86 9.78
N LYS A 50 46.82 195.42 8.60
CA LYS A 50 45.70 194.92 7.78
C LYS A 50 46.00 193.55 7.15
N GLU A 51 47.27 193.27 6.88
CA GLU A 51 47.71 191.97 6.35
C GLU A 51 47.63 190.87 7.44
N ALA A 52 47.86 191.21 8.70
CA ALA A 52 47.68 190.27 9.83
C ALA A 52 46.21 189.88 10.04
N ASP A 53 45.29 190.86 10.07
CA ASP A 53 43.86 190.61 10.27
C ASP A 53 43.26 189.75 9.13
N LEU A 54 43.70 189.97 7.88
CA LEU A 54 43.31 189.16 6.72
C LEU A 54 43.74 187.69 6.87
N ASN A 55 44.98 187.45 7.30
CA ASN A 55 45.52 186.10 7.47
C ASN A 55 44.80 185.32 8.58
N LEU A 56 44.40 185.98 9.68
CA LEU A 56 43.62 185.35 10.75
C LEU A 56 42.22 184.92 10.25
N ALA A 57 41.56 185.74 9.45
CA ALA A 57 40.28 185.40 8.84
C ALA A 57 40.43 184.20 7.87
N GLN A 58 41.45 184.19 7.02
CA GLN A 58 41.73 183.06 6.13
C GLN A 58 42.05 181.76 6.89
N ALA A 59 42.79 181.83 7.99
CA ALA A 59 43.06 180.66 8.83
C ALA A 59 41.77 180.09 9.44
N ARG A 60 40.85 180.95 9.90
CA ARG A 60 39.58 180.52 10.48
C ARG A 60 38.59 179.95 9.45
N ILE A 61 38.64 180.42 8.21
CA ILE A 61 37.90 179.80 7.09
C ILE A 61 38.46 178.41 6.82
N ARG A 62 39.78 178.25 6.68
CA ARG A 62 40.42 176.93 6.47
C ARG A 62 40.12 175.91 7.58
N ASP A 63 40.01 176.35 8.82
CA ASP A 63 39.66 175.47 9.95
C ASP A 63 38.19 175.03 9.89
N LEU A 64 37.26 175.93 9.55
CA LEU A 64 35.85 175.58 9.34
C LEU A 64 35.66 174.69 8.10
N ASP A 65 36.40 174.93 7.01
CA ASP A 65 36.45 174.05 5.85
C ASP A 65 36.98 172.66 6.25
N ALA A 66 38.04 172.57 7.07
CA ALA A 66 38.58 171.30 7.54
C ALA A 66 37.57 170.54 8.43
N GLN A 67 36.84 171.23 9.30
CA GLN A 67 35.77 170.63 10.11
C GLN A 67 34.58 170.19 9.26
N LEU A 68 34.22 170.95 8.21
CA LEU A 68 33.17 170.56 7.26
C LEU A 68 33.59 169.31 6.47
N ASN A 69 34.77 169.32 5.86
CA ASN A 69 35.34 168.17 5.15
C ASN A 69 35.45 166.92 6.06
N SER A 70 35.79 167.09 7.33
CA SER A 70 35.77 166.00 8.32
C SER A 70 34.36 165.43 8.51
N LYS A 71 33.33 166.26 8.66
CA LYS A 71 31.95 165.78 8.84
C LYS A 71 31.32 165.23 7.56
N GLU A 72 31.72 165.75 6.39
CA GLU A 72 31.36 165.17 5.09
C GLU A 72 32.03 163.81 4.87
N ALA A 73 33.29 163.62 5.31
CA ALA A 73 33.97 162.33 5.29
C ALA A 73 33.35 161.31 6.28
N ASP A 74 33.00 161.74 7.50
CA ASP A 74 32.26 160.91 8.47
C ASP A 74 30.91 160.47 7.88
N LEU A 75 30.15 161.43 7.30
CA LEU A 75 28.86 161.18 6.67
C LEU A 75 28.99 160.24 5.47
N ALA A 76 29.99 160.44 4.60
CA ALA A 76 30.26 159.58 3.47
C ALA A 76 30.60 158.14 3.89
N THR A 77 31.34 157.99 5.00
CA THR A 77 31.71 156.69 5.59
C THR A 77 30.51 156.01 6.26
N ALA A 78 29.66 156.76 6.96
CA ALA A 78 28.40 156.24 7.49
C ALA A 78 27.43 155.82 6.36
N LEU A 79 27.39 156.58 5.25
CA LEU A 79 26.58 156.28 4.07
C LEU A 79 27.14 155.12 3.23
N SER A 80 28.46 154.87 3.22
CA SER A 80 29.02 153.66 2.60
C SER A 80 28.82 152.43 3.47
N GLY A 81 29.02 152.52 4.79
CA GLY A 81 28.70 151.46 5.74
C GLY A 81 27.21 151.08 5.72
N LYS A 82 26.32 152.07 5.68
CA LYS A 82 24.88 151.84 5.47
C LYS A 82 24.61 151.10 4.16
N ARG A 83 25.20 151.53 3.04
CA ARG A 83 25.03 150.87 1.73
C ARG A 83 25.59 149.44 1.70
N SER A 84 26.65 149.15 2.45
CA SER A 84 27.13 147.78 2.67
C SER A 84 26.05 146.97 3.37
N LEU A 85 25.59 147.41 4.55
CA LEU A 85 24.57 146.69 5.32
C LEU A 85 23.22 146.55 4.60
N GLU A 86 22.85 147.50 3.74
CA GLU A 86 21.68 147.37 2.85
C GLU A 86 21.90 146.33 1.74
N GLY A 87 23.13 146.19 1.25
CA GLY A 87 23.55 145.11 0.35
C GLY A 87 23.57 143.75 1.05
N ASP A 88 24.21 143.65 2.22
CA ASP A 88 24.28 142.44 3.06
C ASP A 88 22.87 141.95 3.44
N LEU A 89 21.97 142.88 3.80
CA LEU A 89 20.55 142.59 4.07
C LEU A 89 19.76 142.19 2.83
N GLN A 90 20.19 142.59 1.62
CA GLN A 90 19.56 142.14 0.38
C GLN A 90 20.06 140.76 -0.01
N GLU A 91 21.37 140.51 0.06
CA GLU A 91 21.95 139.19 -0.18
C GLU A 91 21.38 138.16 0.80
N LEU A 92 21.27 138.48 2.10
CA LEU A 92 20.63 137.60 3.09
C LEU A 92 19.15 137.29 2.77
N LYS A 93 18.39 138.23 2.18
CA LYS A 93 17.01 137.95 1.73
C LYS A 93 17.01 137.01 0.53
N ASP A 94 17.90 137.22 -0.43
CA ASP A 94 17.96 136.43 -1.65
C ASP A 94 18.53 135.02 -1.37
N GLN A 95 19.44 134.89 -0.41
CA GLN A 95 19.84 133.62 0.22
C GLN A 95 18.64 132.95 0.92
N ILE A 96 17.83 133.69 1.71
CA ILE A 96 16.61 133.14 2.34
C ILE A 96 15.57 132.68 1.29
N VAL A 97 15.41 133.38 0.16
CA VAL A 97 14.50 132.99 -0.93
C VAL A 97 15.02 131.75 -1.66
N THR A 98 16.30 131.70 -2.02
CA THR A 98 16.90 130.54 -2.69
C THR A 98 16.92 129.31 -1.80
N LEU A 99 17.23 129.44 -0.50
CA LEU A 99 17.13 128.36 0.47
C LEU A 99 15.68 127.88 0.67
N LYS A 100 14.68 128.76 0.63
CA LYS A 100 13.26 128.36 0.67
C LYS A 100 12.83 127.59 -0.58
N LEU A 101 13.28 128.00 -1.77
CA LEU A 101 13.01 127.28 -3.02
C LEU A 101 13.69 125.90 -3.02
N ALA A 102 14.96 125.82 -2.64
CA ALA A 102 15.70 124.57 -2.51
C ALA A 102 15.06 123.63 -1.45
N LEU A 103 14.57 124.17 -0.33
CA LEU A 103 13.81 123.42 0.67
C LEU A 103 12.49 122.88 0.10
N GLU A 104 11.79 123.64 -0.73
CA GLU A 104 10.51 123.20 -1.31
C GLU A 104 10.70 122.18 -2.44
N ASP A 105 11.74 122.30 -3.25
CA ASP A 105 12.05 121.32 -4.29
C ASP A 105 12.64 120.03 -3.71
N THR A 106 13.45 120.10 -2.65
CA THR A 106 13.88 118.90 -1.91
C THR A 106 12.72 118.21 -1.19
N LYS A 107 11.73 118.95 -0.65
CA LYS A 107 10.45 118.36 -0.19
C LYS A 107 9.72 117.65 -1.33
N LYS A 108 9.52 118.28 -2.49
CA LYS A 108 8.83 117.66 -3.64
C LYS A 108 9.53 116.38 -4.07
N HIS A 109 10.86 116.40 -4.16
CA HIS A 109 11.66 115.22 -4.48
C HIS A 109 11.49 114.12 -3.42
N LEU A 110 11.56 114.46 -2.13
CA LEU A 110 11.31 113.52 -1.03
C LEU A 110 9.90 112.90 -1.08
N HIS A 111 8.85 113.68 -1.40
CA HIS A 111 7.50 113.15 -1.58
C HIS A 111 7.40 112.24 -2.82
N GLY A 112 8.09 112.57 -3.92
CA GLY A 112 8.17 111.74 -5.12
C GLY A 112 8.87 110.40 -4.88
N GLU A 113 10.01 110.40 -4.19
CA GLU A 113 10.69 109.16 -3.80
C GLU A 113 9.91 108.37 -2.74
N MET A 114 9.21 109.05 -1.83
CA MET A 114 8.32 108.39 -0.86
C MET A 114 7.16 107.67 -1.55
N LEU A 115 6.55 108.28 -2.57
CA LEU A 115 5.47 107.66 -3.36
C LEU A 115 6.00 106.43 -4.11
N LYS A 116 7.12 106.56 -4.82
CA LYS A 116 7.79 105.43 -5.49
C LYS A 116 8.14 104.29 -4.52
N ARG A 117 8.59 104.62 -3.29
CA ARG A 117 8.90 103.62 -2.26
C ARG A 117 7.65 102.82 -1.88
N VAL A 118 6.52 103.50 -1.68
CA VAL A 118 5.22 102.87 -1.38
C VAL A 118 4.69 102.05 -2.55
N ASP A 119 4.82 102.54 -3.78
CA ASP A 119 4.43 101.78 -4.99
C ASP A 119 5.26 100.50 -5.16
N LEU A 120 6.57 100.57 -4.92
CA LEU A 120 7.47 99.41 -4.95
C LEU A 120 7.23 98.45 -3.77
N GLU A 121 6.90 98.96 -2.58
CA GLU A 121 6.48 98.12 -1.43
C GLU A 121 5.16 97.38 -1.73
N ASN A 122 4.19 98.05 -2.37
CA ASN A 122 2.93 97.45 -2.81
C ASN A 122 3.15 96.39 -3.91
N GLN A 123 4.02 96.67 -4.89
CA GLN A 123 4.40 95.68 -5.91
C GLN A 123 5.12 94.48 -5.29
N MET A 124 6.09 94.70 -4.40
CA MET A 124 6.81 93.64 -3.69
C MET A 124 5.85 92.78 -2.87
N LYS A 125 4.91 93.39 -2.14
CA LYS A 125 3.87 92.69 -1.39
C LYS A 125 2.95 91.87 -2.29
N THR A 126 2.55 92.43 -3.44
CA THR A 126 1.70 91.73 -4.43
C THR A 126 2.40 90.50 -5.02
N VAL A 127 3.68 90.65 -5.41
CA VAL A 127 4.50 89.54 -5.92
C VAL A 127 4.79 88.50 -4.83
N GLN A 128 5.01 88.92 -3.59
CA GLN A 128 5.18 88.02 -2.44
C GLN A 128 3.89 87.22 -2.16
N GLU A 129 2.72 87.87 -2.18
CA GLU A 129 1.42 87.22 -2.01
C GLU A 129 1.17 86.20 -3.14
N GLN A 130 1.39 86.59 -4.41
CA GLN A 130 1.35 85.68 -5.56
C GLN A 130 2.32 84.49 -5.41
N MET A 131 3.55 84.71 -4.94
CA MET A 131 4.53 83.65 -4.71
C MET A 131 4.10 82.69 -3.59
N THR A 132 3.48 83.19 -2.52
CA THR A 132 2.90 82.34 -1.48
C THR A 132 1.66 81.59 -1.94
N PHE A 133 0.84 82.18 -2.83
CA PHE A 133 -0.31 81.52 -3.44
C PHE A 133 0.13 80.37 -4.35
N GLN A 134 1.06 80.62 -5.28
CA GLN A 134 1.58 79.59 -6.20
C GLN A 134 2.29 78.45 -5.44
N LYS A 135 3.02 78.76 -4.36
CA LYS A 135 3.58 77.74 -3.47
C LYS A 135 2.52 76.85 -2.84
N ARG A 136 1.45 77.45 -2.28
CA ARG A 136 0.33 76.68 -1.69
C ARG A 136 -0.39 75.84 -2.74
N LEU A 137 -0.65 76.40 -3.92
CA LEU A 137 -1.28 75.70 -5.04
C LEU A 137 -0.45 74.46 -5.42
N HIS A 138 0.85 74.61 -5.69
CA HIS A 138 1.72 73.47 -6.01
C HIS A 138 1.89 72.49 -4.84
N GLU A 139 1.93 72.95 -3.59
CA GLU A 139 1.91 72.07 -2.44
C GLU A 139 0.62 71.23 -2.36
N ASP A 140 -0.54 71.81 -2.69
CA ASP A 140 -1.83 71.13 -2.64
C ASP A 140 -2.03 70.20 -3.86
N GLU A 141 -1.60 70.59 -5.06
CA GLU A 141 -1.46 69.72 -6.25
C GLU A 141 -0.55 68.51 -5.95
N LEU A 142 0.57 68.73 -5.25
CA LEU A 142 1.48 67.66 -4.79
C LEU A 142 0.90 66.80 -3.67
N LYS A 143 -0.04 67.30 -2.86
CA LYS A 143 -0.78 66.50 -1.86
C LYS A 143 -1.87 65.67 -2.53
N GLU A 144 -2.58 66.22 -3.51
CA GLU A 144 -3.65 65.53 -4.24
C GLU A 144 -3.11 64.42 -5.13
N THR A 145 -2.06 64.69 -5.92
CA THR A 145 -1.38 63.67 -6.74
C THR A 145 -0.79 62.54 -5.88
N LYS A 146 -0.19 62.85 -4.72
CA LYS A 146 0.24 61.82 -3.75
C LYS A 146 -0.93 61.00 -3.24
N ARG A 147 -2.00 61.61 -2.75
CA ARG A 147 -3.21 60.90 -2.26
C ARG A 147 -3.81 59.99 -3.33
N PHE A 148 -3.87 60.45 -4.58
CA PHE A 148 -4.35 59.63 -5.70
C PHE A 148 -3.45 58.42 -5.97
N HIS A 149 -2.12 58.60 -5.93
CA HIS A 149 -1.17 57.50 -6.07
C HIS A 149 -1.21 56.53 -4.89
N GLU A 150 -1.27 57.03 -3.66
CA GLU A 150 -1.42 56.25 -2.41
C GLU A 150 -2.71 55.42 -2.44
N SER A 151 -3.84 56.03 -2.79
CA SER A 151 -5.12 55.32 -2.93
C SER A 151 -5.08 54.24 -4.01
N ARG A 152 -4.45 54.51 -5.16
CA ARG A 152 -4.33 53.52 -6.26
C ARG A 152 -3.38 52.39 -5.89
N ILE A 153 -2.32 52.66 -5.12
CA ILE A 153 -1.42 51.62 -4.60
C ILE A 153 -2.17 50.73 -3.61
N ALA A 154 -2.89 51.33 -2.65
CA ALA A 154 -3.69 50.59 -1.67
C ALA A 154 -4.80 49.72 -2.33
N GLU A 155 -5.43 50.20 -3.40
CA GLU A 155 -6.40 49.43 -4.17
C GLU A 155 -5.75 48.24 -4.91
N ILE A 156 -4.59 48.45 -5.54
CA ILE A 156 -3.81 47.39 -6.21
C ILE A 156 -3.32 46.34 -5.19
N GLU A 157 -2.89 46.78 -4.01
CA GLU A 157 -2.46 45.90 -2.92
C GLU A 157 -3.65 45.13 -2.33
N SER A 158 -4.80 45.77 -2.11
CA SER A 158 -6.05 45.11 -1.73
C SER A 158 -6.53 44.08 -2.78
N GLY A 159 -6.41 44.40 -4.07
CA GLY A 159 -6.72 43.49 -5.16
C GLY A 159 -5.81 42.26 -5.14
N ARG A 160 -4.49 42.48 -5.08
CA ARG A 160 -3.49 41.42 -5.02
C ARG A 160 -3.62 40.54 -3.76
N GLN A 161 -3.95 41.15 -2.61
CA GLN A 161 -4.21 40.42 -1.37
C GLN A 161 -5.43 39.50 -1.51
N ARG A 162 -6.56 40.01 -2.02
CA ARG A 162 -7.76 39.19 -2.30
C ARG A 162 -7.49 38.08 -3.32
N GLU A 163 -6.66 38.34 -4.34
CA GLU A 163 -6.22 37.30 -5.26
C GLU A 163 -5.41 36.19 -4.57
N PHE A 164 -4.50 36.54 -3.65
CA PHE A 164 -3.74 35.54 -2.89
C PHE A 164 -4.63 34.78 -1.90
N GLU A 165 -5.55 35.45 -1.23
CA GLU A 165 -6.53 34.83 -0.33
C GLU A 165 -7.47 33.87 -1.07
N SER A 166 -7.95 34.24 -2.27
CA SER A 166 -8.71 33.33 -3.15
C SER A 166 -7.85 32.12 -3.52
N LYS A 167 -6.67 32.32 -4.13
CA LYS A 167 -5.80 31.22 -4.59
C LYS A 167 -5.39 30.28 -3.45
N LEU A 168 -5.22 30.80 -2.23
CA LEU A 168 -4.97 30.01 -1.03
C LEU A 168 -6.22 29.22 -0.59
N SER A 169 -7.41 29.85 -0.59
CA SER A 169 -8.68 29.18 -0.32
C SER A 169 -8.96 28.06 -1.33
N ASP A 170 -8.76 28.34 -2.62
CA ASP A 170 -8.96 27.41 -3.73
C ASP A 170 -8.01 26.20 -3.62
N ALA A 171 -6.73 26.44 -3.28
CA ALA A 171 -5.75 25.37 -3.03
C ALA A 171 -6.08 24.54 -1.78
N LEU A 172 -6.51 25.18 -0.68
CA LEU A 172 -6.94 24.48 0.54
C LEU A 172 -8.24 23.68 0.31
N GLN A 173 -9.16 24.16 -0.53
CA GLN A 173 -10.35 23.43 -0.93
C GLN A 173 -10.00 22.25 -1.84
N GLY A 174 -9.04 22.42 -2.76
CA GLY A 174 -8.49 21.36 -3.60
C GLY A 174 -7.91 20.22 -2.76
N LEU A 175 -7.01 20.52 -1.82
CA LEU A 175 -6.41 19.53 -0.92
C LEU A 175 -7.45 18.81 -0.04
N ARG A 176 -8.46 19.54 0.47
CA ARG A 176 -9.57 18.92 1.22
C ARG A 176 -10.38 17.96 0.36
N LYS A 177 -10.67 18.36 -0.90
CA LYS A 177 -11.41 17.54 -1.85
C LYS A 177 -10.62 16.27 -2.21
N GLU A 178 -9.33 16.40 -2.51
CA GLU A 178 -8.44 15.27 -2.79
C GLU A 178 -8.38 14.28 -1.61
N HIS A 179 -8.27 14.77 -0.38
CA HIS A 179 -8.28 13.91 0.80
C HIS A 179 -9.64 13.25 1.07
N GLU A 180 -10.77 13.93 0.85
CA GLU A 180 -12.09 13.30 0.98
C GLU A 180 -12.32 12.25 -0.12
N GLU A 181 -11.83 12.49 -1.34
CA GLU A 181 -11.86 11.51 -2.44
C GLU A 181 -10.98 10.29 -2.13
N GLN A 182 -9.74 10.48 -1.67
CA GLN A 182 -8.87 9.39 -1.19
C GLN A 182 -9.52 8.59 -0.05
N ILE A 183 -10.12 9.28 0.93
CA ILE A 183 -10.81 8.65 2.05
C ILE A 183 -12.05 7.87 1.56
N GLN A 184 -12.76 8.36 0.53
CA GLN A 184 -13.89 7.64 -0.04
C GLN A 184 -13.44 6.41 -0.85
N GLU A 185 -12.39 6.51 -1.66
CA GLU A 185 -11.79 5.36 -2.36
C GLU A 185 -11.36 4.26 -1.38
N TYR A 186 -10.72 4.63 -0.25
CA TYR A 186 -10.35 3.67 0.79
C TYR A 186 -11.56 3.05 1.51
N LYS A 187 -12.65 3.79 1.77
CA LYS A 187 -13.90 3.23 2.31
C LYS A 187 -14.50 2.23 1.33
N ASP A 188 -14.67 2.66 0.08
CA ASP A 188 -15.23 1.87 -1.03
C ASP A 188 -14.47 0.54 -1.22
N ASP A 189 -13.14 0.54 -1.23
CA ASP A 189 -12.33 -0.68 -1.40
C ASP A 189 -12.31 -1.57 -0.15
N LEU A 190 -12.41 -0.99 1.05
CA LEU A 190 -12.68 -1.76 2.26
C LEU A 190 -14.06 -2.43 2.18
N GLU A 191 -15.12 -1.70 1.82
CA GLU A 191 -16.48 -2.24 1.68
C GLU A 191 -16.56 -3.33 0.60
N ARG A 192 -15.91 -3.15 -0.55
CA ARG A 192 -15.78 -4.18 -1.61
C ARG A 192 -15.08 -5.43 -1.08
N THR A 193 -13.92 -5.28 -0.42
CA THR A 193 -13.14 -6.43 0.05
C THR A 193 -13.76 -7.12 1.27
N PHE A 194 -14.49 -6.41 2.13
CA PHE A 194 -15.30 -7.03 3.20
C PHE A 194 -16.52 -7.75 2.63
N SER A 195 -17.22 -7.16 1.67
CA SER A 195 -18.38 -7.79 1.02
C SER A 195 -17.99 -9.08 0.30
N ALA A 196 -16.93 -9.06 -0.51
CA ALA A 196 -16.42 -10.25 -1.19
C ALA A 196 -15.93 -11.35 -0.22
N LYS A 197 -15.36 -10.97 0.93
CA LYS A 197 -14.99 -11.93 1.99
C LYS A 197 -16.21 -12.53 2.67
N MET A 198 -17.25 -11.74 2.95
CA MET A 198 -18.50 -12.22 3.53
C MET A 198 -19.26 -13.14 2.56
N GLU A 199 -19.37 -12.77 1.28
CA GLU A 199 -19.99 -13.60 0.25
C GLU A 199 -19.25 -14.92 0.08
N ASN A 200 -17.91 -14.90 -0.05
CA ASN A 200 -17.12 -16.13 -0.15
C ASN A 200 -17.23 -17.00 1.12
N ALA A 201 -17.28 -16.41 2.31
CA ALA A 201 -17.51 -17.14 3.55
C ALA A 201 -18.91 -17.77 3.60
N GLN A 202 -19.96 -17.06 3.16
CA GLN A 202 -21.32 -17.58 3.05
C GLN A 202 -21.42 -18.72 2.01
N LEU A 203 -20.83 -18.55 0.82
CA LEU A 203 -20.78 -19.57 -0.23
C LEU A 203 -20.00 -20.82 0.22
N SER A 204 -18.92 -20.64 0.97
CA SER A 204 -18.14 -21.74 1.56
C SER A 204 -18.94 -22.48 2.65
N ALA A 205 -19.62 -21.73 3.53
CA ALA A 205 -20.48 -22.30 4.57
C ALA A 205 -21.69 -23.04 3.98
N ALA A 206 -22.31 -22.50 2.92
CA ALA A 206 -23.39 -23.15 2.18
C ALA A 206 -22.91 -24.47 1.56
N LYS A 207 -21.83 -24.45 0.77
CA LYS A 207 -21.24 -25.67 0.19
C LYS A 207 -20.89 -26.71 1.26
N ASN A 208 -20.32 -26.29 2.39
CA ASN A 208 -20.00 -27.21 3.49
C ASN A 208 -21.25 -27.77 4.17
N SER A 209 -22.34 -27.00 4.24
CA SER A 209 -23.67 -27.49 4.67
C SER A 209 -24.20 -28.53 3.67
N ASP A 210 -24.12 -28.25 2.37
CA ASP A 210 -24.59 -29.15 1.31
C ASP A 210 -23.82 -30.47 1.30
N PHE A 211 -22.49 -30.44 1.38
CA PHE A 211 -21.66 -31.65 1.55
C PHE A 211 -22.00 -32.40 2.85
N ALA A 212 -22.23 -31.70 3.96
CA ALA A 212 -22.63 -32.33 5.22
C ALA A 212 -24.08 -32.85 5.22
N ASN A 213 -24.91 -32.44 4.27
CA ASN A 213 -26.26 -32.98 4.06
C ASN A 213 -26.19 -34.22 3.15
N ALA A 214 -25.48 -34.15 2.02
CA ALA A 214 -25.24 -35.30 1.15
C ALA A 214 -24.59 -36.47 1.91
N ALA A 215 -23.55 -36.22 2.72
CA ALA A 215 -22.92 -37.25 3.55
C ALA A 215 -23.83 -37.80 4.66
N ARG A 216 -24.88 -37.07 5.08
CA ARG A 216 -25.92 -37.59 5.98
C ARG A 216 -26.96 -38.44 5.24
N GLU A 217 -27.27 -38.09 4.00
CA GLU A 217 -28.19 -38.82 3.13
C GLU A 217 -27.58 -40.17 2.73
N GLU A 218 -26.32 -40.20 2.26
CA GLU A 218 -25.55 -41.44 2.03
C GLU A 218 -25.46 -42.31 3.30
N LEU A 219 -25.24 -41.70 4.47
CA LEU A 219 -25.23 -42.41 5.76
C LEU A 219 -26.61 -42.95 6.16
N MET A 220 -27.70 -42.32 5.71
CA MET A 220 -29.06 -42.80 5.93
C MET A 220 -29.42 -43.94 4.97
N GLU A 221 -29.11 -43.81 3.68
CA GLU A 221 -29.29 -44.89 2.69
C GLU A 221 -28.50 -46.14 3.06
N THR A 222 -27.22 -45.99 3.43
CA THR A 222 -26.37 -47.12 3.83
C THR A 222 -26.87 -47.80 5.10
N LYS A 223 -27.40 -47.04 6.09
CA LYS A 223 -28.09 -47.62 7.25
C LYS A 223 -29.35 -48.39 6.85
N MET A 224 -30.24 -47.80 6.06
CA MET A 224 -31.45 -48.49 5.58
C MET A 224 -31.12 -49.76 4.80
N ARG A 225 -30.03 -49.76 4.01
CA ARG A 225 -29.50 -50.94 3.32
C ARG A 225 -28.98 -52.00 4.32
N VAL A 226 -28.24 -51.60 5.36
CA VAL A 226 -27.76 -52.50 6.42
C VAL A 226 -28.92 -53.10 7.21
N ASP A 227 -29.94 -52.31 7.59
CA ASP A 227 -31.12 -52.79 8.31
C ASP A 227 -31.93 -53.79 7.45
N THR A 228 -32.08 -53.49 6.15
CA THR A 228 -32.74 -54.38 5.17
C THR A 228 -31.98 -55.71 5.03
N LEU A 229 -30.66 -55.67 4.88
CA LEU A 229 -29.83 -56.88 4.78
C LEU A 229 -29.80 -57.68 6.09
N THR A 230 -29.77 -57.00 7.24
CA THR A 230 -29.90 -57.62 8.57
C THR A 230 -31.24 -58.33 8.72
N SER A 231 -32.34 -57.71 8.29
CA SER A 231 -33.68 -58.32 8.30
C SER A 231 -33.75 -59.56 7.40
N GLN A 232 -33.14 -59.53 6.21
CA GLN A 232 -33.06 -60.69 5.32
C GLN A 232 -32.19 -61.81 5.91
N LEU A 233 -31.05 -61.47 6.50
CA LEU A 233 -30.16 -62.42 7.17
C LEU A 233 -30.86 -63.11 8.35
N ASN A 234 -31.56 -62.36 9.21
CA ASN A 234 -32.35 -62.91 10.31
C ASN A 234 -33.48 -63.82 9.80
N HIS A 235 -34.11 -63.49 8.67
CA HIS A 235 -35.12 -64.33 8.03
C HIS A 235 -34.53 -65.67 7.54
N TYR A 236 -33.41 -65.65 6.83
CA TYR A 236 -32.74 -66.88 6.37
C TYR A 236 -32.15 -67.71 7.51
N GLN A 237 -31.64 -67.08 8.57
CA GLN A 237 -31.23 -67.79 9.80
C GLN A 237 -32.43 -68.50 10.48
N SER A 238 -33.58 -67.83 10.56
CA SER A 238 -34.81 -68.42 11.10
C SER A 238 -35.28 -69.62 10.26
N GLN A 239 -35.23 -69.49 8.93
CA GLN A 239 -35.55 -70.59 8.01
C GLN A 239 -34.57 -71.77 8.16
N ASN A 240 -33.27 -71.52 8.23
CA ASN A 240 -32.26 -72.57 8.42
C ASN A 240 -32.47 -73.30 9.74
N CYS A 241 -32.70 -72.60 10.85
CA CYS A 241 -33.00 -73.22 12.15
C CYS A 241 -34.27 -74.08 12.09
N ALA A 242 -35.33 -73.61 11.41
CA ALA A 242 -36.54 -74.41 11.19
C ALA A 242 -36.28 -75.69 10.36
N LEU A 243 -35.46 -75.60 9.31
CA LEU A 243 -35.05 -76.75 8.49
C LEU A 243 -34.15 -77.72 9.25
N GLU A 244 -33.20 -77.24 10.04
CA GLU A 244 -32.33 -78.05 10.90
C GLU A 244 -33.13 -78.80 11.97
N ASN A 245 -34.09 -78.12 12.61
CA ASN A 245 -35.03 -78.75 13.54
C ASN A 245 -35.87 -79.83 12.83
N ARG A 246 -36.39 -79.53 11.64
CA ARG A 246 -37.16 -80.51 10.86
C ARG A 246 -36.32 -81.71 10.39
N ILE A 247 -35.04 -81.51 10.08
CA ILE A 247 -34.09 -82.59 9.79
C ILE A 247 -33.86 -83.45 11.04
N ARG A 248 -33.75 -82.84 12.23
CA ARG A 248 -33.60 -83.56 13.50
C ARG A 248 -34.82 -84.41 13.83
N GLU A 249 -36.03 -83.84 13.73
CA GLU A 249 -37.30 -84.59 13.86
C GLU A 249 -37.35 -85.80 12.92
N LEU A 250 -36.98 -85.62 11.64
CA LEU A 250 -36.98 -86.68 10.64
C LEU A 250 -35.92 -87.76 10.94
N GLN A 251 -34.78 -87.40 11.53
CA GLN A 251 -33.77 -88.36 12.00
C GLN A 251 -34.25 -89.15 13.22
N GLU A 252 -34.85 -88.47 14.21
CA GLU A 252 -35.41 -89.09 15.41
C GLU A 252 -36.54 -90.07 15.07
N THR A 253 -37.47 -89.70 14.17
CA THR A 253 -38.51 -90.62 13.70
C THR A 253 -37.95 -91.80 12.90
N LEU A 254 -36.93 -91.57 12.05
CA LEU A 254 -36.29 -92.62 11.27
C LEU A 254 -35.55 -93.63 12.16
N ASP A 255 -34.88 -93.17 13.22
CA ASP A 255 -34.20 -94.05 14.17
C ASP A 255 -35.16 -94.74 15.15
N TYR A 256 -36.27 -94.11 15.52
CA TYR A 256 -37.40 -94.78 16.18
C TYR A 256 -37.93 -95.93 15.31
N ASP A 257 -38.23 -95.67 14.03
CA ASP A 257 -38.73 -96.71 13.11
C ASP A 257 -37.72 -97.83 12.91
N ARG A 258 -36.43 -97.51 12.69
CA ARG A 258 -35.35 -98.51 12.58
C ARG A 258 -35.27 -99.41 13.81
N GLU A 259 -35.41 -98.85 15.00
CA GLU A 259 -35.41 -99.59 16.26
C GLU A 259 -36.71 -100.41 16.43
N MET A 260 -37.87 -99.87 16.05
CA MET A 260 -39.16 -100.57 16.06
C MET A 260 -39.17 -101.76 15.07
N HIS A 261 -38.53 -101.60 13.91
CA HIS A 261 -38.23 -102.70 12.97
C HIS A 261 -37.23 -103.71 13.56
N ARG A 262 -36.16 -103.26 14.22
CA ARG A 262 -35.15 -104.11 14.86
C ARG A 262 -35.76 -105.00 15.95
N ARG A 263 -36.67 -104.46 16.77
CA ARG A 263 -37.42 -105.22 17.79
C ARG A 263 -38.27 -106.32 17.15
N ARG A 264 -39.10 -105.97 16.15
CA ARG A 264 -39.92 -106.94 15.39
C ARG A 264 -39.09 -108.05 14.76
N MET A 265 -37.92 -107.74 14.20
CA MET A 265 -37.00 -108.75 13.68
C MET A 265 -36.48 -109.67 14.80
N ALA A 266 -36.02 -109.10 15.93
CA ALA A 266 -35.54 -109.88 17.07
C ALA A 266 -36.65 -110.72 17.75
N GLU A 267 -37.90 -110.29 17.69
CA GLU A 267 -39.08 -111.07 18.09
C GLU A 267 -39.31 -112.26 17.15
N LYS A 268 -39.25 -112.03 15.83
CA LYS A 268 -39.37 -113.12 14.84
C LYS A 268 -38.18 -114.08 14.85
N ASP A 269 -36.97 -113.62 15.16
CA ASP A 269 -35.81 -114.49 15.38
C ASP A 269 -35.99 -115.36 16.64
N LYS A 270 -36.60 -114.83 17.71
CA LYS A 270 -36.97 -115.61 18.91
C LYS A 270 -38.05 -116.65 18.59
N GLU A 271 -39.10 -116.28 17.87
CA GLU A 271 -40.14 -117.22 17.41
C GLU A 271 -39.53 -118.34 16.57
N MET A 272 -38.72 -118.01 15.55
CA MET A 272 -38.03 -119.01 14.73
C MET A 272 -37.11 -119.92 15.55
N ALA A 273 -36.38 -119.37 16.54
CA ALA A 273 -35.54 -120.16 17.43
C ALA A 273 -36.38 -121.04 18.39
N GLN A 274 -37.57 -120.61 18.79
CA GLN A 274 -38.49 -121.42 19.59
C GLN A 274 -39.06 -122.59 18.76
N THR A 275 -39.57 -122.32 17.55
CA THR A 275 -40.09 -123.37 16.65
C THR A 275 -38.99 -124.37 16.27
N ARG A 276 -37.75 -123.92 16.05
CA ARG A 276 -36.60 -124.82 15.82
C ARG A 276 -36.29 -125.71 17.03
N ARG A 277 -36.37 -125.19 18.26
CA ARG A 277 -36.22 -126.01 19.48
C ARG A 277 -37.36 -127.00 19.65
N GLN A 278 -38.60 -126.61 19.36
CA GLN A 278 -39.76 -127.52 19.41
C GLN A 278 -39.64 -128.64 18.38
N MET A 279 -39.23 -128.31 17.15
CA MET A 279 -38.95 -129.30 16.10
C MET A 279 -37.79 -130.23 16.48
N GLN A 280 -36.72 -129.71 17.10
CA GLN A 280 -35.60 -130.52 17.59
C GLN A 280 -36.03 -131.46 18.73
N ALA A 281 -36.79 -130.97 19.71
CA ALA A 281 -37.34 -131.79 20.79
C ALA A 281 -38.28 -132.89 20.24
N GLN A 282 -39.11 -132.59 19.24
CA GLN A 282 -39.92 -133.60 18.56
C GLN A 282 -39.06 -134.65 17.84
N LEU A 283 -37.94 -134.27 17.21
CA LEU A 283 -37.01 -135.24 16.61
C LEU A 283 -36.37 -136.14 17.68
N GLU A 284 -35.99 -135.59 18.83
CA GLU A 284 -35.45 -136.34 19.97
C GLU A 284 -36.52 -137.27 20.60
N GLU A 285 -37.78 -136.84 20.69
CA GLU A 285 -38.93 -137.68 21.09
C GLU A 285 -39.19 -138.82 20.08
N TYR A 286 -39.08 -138.54 18.77
CA TYR A 286 -39.21 -139.57 17.72
C TYR A 286 -38.03 -140.55 17.70
N GLU A 287 -36.80 -140.10 17.96
CA GLU A 287 -35.61 -140.94 18.09
C GLU A 287 -35.73 -141.86 19.32
N HIS A 288 -36.13 -141.31 20.48
CA HIS A 288 -36.38 -142.12 21.67
C HIS A 288 -37.53 -143.13 21.48
N LEU A 289 -38.62 -142.74 20.81
CA LEU A 289 -39.71 -143.66 20.46
C LEU A 289 -39.26 -144.75 19.47
N LEU A 290 -38.35 -144.43 18.55
CA LEU A 290 -37.75 -145.41 17.63
C LEU A 290 -36.84 -146.39 18.39
N ASP A 291 -36.04 -145.94 19.35
CA ASP A 291 -35.23 -146.79 20.23
C ASP A 291 -36.10 -147.74 21.06
N VAL A 292 -37.19 -147.24 21.66
CA VAL A 292 -38.17 -148.08 22.38
C VAL A 292 -38.81 -149.09 21.42
N LYS A 293 -39.12 -148.68 20.17
CA LYS A 293 -39.66 -149.59 19.15
C LYS A 293 -38.64 -150.65 18.72
N LEU A 294 -37.35 -150.31 18.64
CA LEU A 294 -36.26 -151.26 18.34
C LEU A 294 -36.02 -152.23 19.50
N ALA A 295 -36.11 -151.77 20.75
CA ALA A 295 -36.09 -152.64 21.93
C ALA A 295 -37.28 -153.63 21.90
N LEU A 296 -38.49 -153.16 21.60
CA LEU A 296 -39.68 -154.02 21.46
C LEU A 296 -39.56 -154.98 20.26
N ASP A 297 -38.97 -154.59 19.13
CA ASP A 297 -38.65 -155.52 18.03
C ASP A 297 -37.69 -156.62 18.51
N LEU A 298 -36.67 -156.27 19.30
CA LEU A 298 -35.69 -157.23 19.84
C LEU A 298 -36.33 -158.18 20.85
N GLU A 299 -37.21 -157.68 21.73
CA GLU A 299 -38.03 -158.51 22.62
C GLU A 299 -38.96 -159.44 21.83
N ILE A 300 -39.71 -158.93 20.85
CA ILE A 300 -40.58 -159.74 19.98
C ILE A 300 -39.76 -160.82 19.23
N ASN A 301 -38.56 -160.50 18.78
CA ASN A 301 -37.68 -161.48 18.13
C ASN A 301 -37.03 -162.46 19.12
N ALA A 302 -36.84 -162.10 20.38
CA ALA A 302 -36.44 -163.01 21.45
C ALA A 302 -37.59 -163.96 21.84
N TYR A 303 -38.81 -163.45 21.99
CA TYR A 303 -40.02 -164.26 22.19
C TYR A 303 -40.27 -165.20 21.01
N ARG A 304 -40.10 -164.74 19.76
CA ARG A 304 -40.12 -165.61 18.57
C ARG A 304 -39.08 -166.72 18.66
N LYS A 305 -37.81 -166.42 18.99
CA LYS A 305 -36.77 -167.45 19.15
C LYS A 305 -37.04 -168.44 20.29
N MET A 306 -37.65 -167.99 21.39
CA MET A 306 -38.11 -168.88 22.47
C MET A 306 -39.28 -169.77 22.01
N LEU A 307 -40.22 -169.23 21.25
CA LEU A 307 -41.31 -169.98 20.64
C LEU A 307 -40.80 -170.98 19.59
N GLU A 308 -39.89 -170.57 18.70
CA GLU A 308 -39.19 -171.46 17.76
C GLU A 308 -38.45 -172.59 18.51
N GLY A 309 -37.90 -172.33 19.70
CA GLY A 309 -37.29 -173.35 20.57
C GLY A 309 -38.28 -174.30 21.25
N GLU A 310 -39.46 -173.83 21.65
CA GLU A 310 -40.59 -174.68 22.10
C GLU A 310 -41.15 -175.51 20.93
N GLU A 311 -41.36 -174.91 19.76
CA GLU A 311 -41.80 -175.55 18.52
C GLU A 311 -40.83 -176.64 18.08
N GLN A 312 -39.51 -176.39 18.16
CA GLN A 312 -38.48 -177.39 17.89
C GLN A 312 -38.49 -178.54 18.91
N ARG A 313 -38.82 -178.28 20.19
CA ARG A 313 -39.07 -179.34 21.19
C ARG A 313 -40.37 -180.12 20.94
N LEU A 314 -41.42 -179.46 20.46
CA LEU A 314 -42.72 -180.05 20.13
C LEU A 314 -42.78 -180.68 18.73
N LYS A 315 -41.67 -180.68 17.99
CA LYS A 315 -41.55 -181.13 16.59
C LYS A 315 -42.45 -180.39 15.60
N LEU A 316 -42.89 -179.18 15.93
CA LEU A 316 -43.60 -178.26 15.03
C LEU A 316 -42.60 -177.49 14.16
N SER A 317 -41.77 -178.24 13.43
CA SER A 317 -40.75 -177.70 12.53
C SER A 317 -41.30 -177.57 11.10
N SER A 318 -41.09 -176.49 10.35
CA SER A 318 -40.63 -175.12 10.68
C SER A 318 -40.73 -174.26 9.41
N SER A 319 -40.30 -172.99 9.51
CA SER A 319 -39.59 -172.25 8.44
C SER A 319 -40.43 -171.53 7.35
N PRO A 320 -39.89 -170.40 6.79
CA PRO A 320 -40.59 -169.12 7.00
C PRO A 320 -40.45 -168.11 5.82
N SER A 321 -40.64 -166.82 6.15
CA SER A 321 -40.04 -165.61 5.51
C SER A 321 -40.47 -165.23 4.09
N SER A 322 -40.69 -163.97 3.68
CA SER A 322 -40.43 -162.57 4.16
C SER A 322 -39.47 -161.81 3.22
N GLN A 323 -39.57 -160.47 3.25
CA GLN A 323 -38.74 -159.46 2.54
C GLN A 323 -39.06 -159.31 1.03
N SER A 324 -39.27 -158.12 0.42
CA SER A 324 -38.93 -156.69 0.64
C SER A 324 -37.64 -156.20 -0.07
N VAL A 325 -37.25 -154.92 0.15
CA VAL A 325 -36.14 -154.17 -0.52
C VAL A 325 -36.53 -153.61 -1.91
N ALA A 326 -36.17 -152.38 -2.35
CA ALA A 326 -35.19 -151.40 -1.87
C ALA A 326 -35.66 -149.92 -1.86
N THR A 327 -34.88 -149.06 -1.18
CA THR A 327 -34.94 -147.58 -1.21
C THR A 327 -33.58 -146.98 -1.59
N GLN A 328 -33.57 -145.84 -2.31
CA GLN A 328 -32.45 -144.89 -2.50
C GLN A 328 -33.09 -143.49 -2.70
N ALA A 329 -32.72 -142.32 -2.13
CA ALA A 329 -31.53 -141.78 -1.44
C ALA A 329 -30.30 -141.47 -2.34
N THR A 330 -29.58 -140.32 -2.23
CA THR A 330 -29.82 -139.09 -1.42
C THR A 330 -30.25 -137.88 -2.30
N THR A 331 -29.66 -136.69 -2.46
CA THR A 331 -28.38 -136.06 -2.04
C THR A 331 -28.54 -134.52 -1.98
N SER A 332 -27.71 -133.78 -1.24
CA SER A 332 -27.66 -132.30 -1.15
C SER A 332 -26.32 -131.72 -1.67
N HIS A 333 -26.15 -130.39 -1.77
CA HIS A 333 -24.91 -129.61 -1.50
C HIS A 333 -25.14 -128.08 -1.64
N GLY A 334 -24.24 -127.20 -1.14
CA GLY A 334 -24.40 -125.73 -1.22
C GLY A 334 -23.25 -124.85 -0.67
N HIS A 335 -23.53 -123.55 -0.47
CA HIS A 335 -22.62 -122.45 -0.05
C HIS A 335 -21.63 -121.95 -1.15
N ARG A 336 -21.03 -120.73 -1.14
CA ARG A 336 -20.64 -119.79 -0.05
C ARG A 336 -20.67 -118.28 -0.44
N PHE A 337 -20.93 -117.45 0.58
CA PHE A 337 -20.32 -116.14 0.99
C PHE A 337 -19.53 -115.26 -0.02
N LEU A 338 -19.94 -113.99 -0.25
CA LEU A 338 -19.57 -112.71 0.45
C LEU A 338 -18.15 -112.13 0.19
N HIS A 339 -18.07 -110.85 -0.25
CA HIS A 339 -17.13 -109.86 0.31
C HIS A 339 -17.55 -108.40 0.02
N GLY A 340 -16.90 -107.40 0.65
CA GLY A 340 -17.00 -105.99 0.24
C GLY A 340 -16.34 -104.97 1.19
N LYS A 341 -16.27 -103.70 0.72
CA LYS A 341 -16.07 -102.44 1.48
C LYS A 341 -14.69 -102.16 2.14
N LYS A 342 -13.93 -101.18 1.61
CA LYS A 342 -13.31 -100.11 2.43
C LYS A 342 -12.83 -98.87 1.67
N ARG A 343 -12.59 -97.79 2.43
CA ARG A 343 -12.01 -96.48 2.06
C ARG A 343 -10.49 -96.46 2.37
N LYS A 344 -9.75 -95.46 1.88
CA LYS A 344 -8.50 -94.98 2.52
C LYS A 344 -8.34 -93.44 2.39
N LEU A 345 -7.39 -92.88 3.13
CA LEU A 345 -7.21 -91.45 3.44
C LEU A 345 -5.72 -91.15 3.68
N LYS A 346 -5.32 -89.88 3.47
CA LYS A 346 -4.08 -89.19 3.90
C LYS A 346 -2.76 -89.60 3.23
N GLU A 347 -1.97 -88.58 2.92
CA GLU A 347 -0.78 -88.25 3.72
C GLU A 347 -0.58 -86.72 3.78
N SER A 348 0.36 -86.23 4.58
CA SER A 348 0.67 -84.79 4.75
C SER A 348 2.16 -84.63 5.04
N LYS A 349 2.87 -83.74 4.32
CA LYS A 349 4.28 -83.44 4.60
C LYS A 349 4.41 -82.20 5.49
N LYS A 350 5.38 -82.24 6.41
CA LYS A 350 5.84 -81.07 7.17
C LYS A 350 6.81 -80.23 6.31
N GLY A 351 6.77 -78.92 6.49
CA GLY A 351 7.83 -77.98 6.10
C GLY A 351 8.36 -77.27 7.36
N GLU A 352 9.51 -76.61 7.24
CA GLU A 352 10.25 -76.07 8.39
C GLU A 352 9.74 -74.70 8.87
N HIS A 353 10.12 -74.33 10.09
CA HIS A 353 9.73 -73.06 10.71
C HIS A 353 10.58 -71.90 10.17
N SER A 354 10.11 -71.25 9.11
CA SER A 354 10.43 -69.84 8.85
C SER A 354 9.40 -68.94 9.56
N VAL A 355 9.84 -67.79 10.07
CA VAL A 355 8.96 -66.82 10.76
C VAL A 355 8.21 -66.01 9.70
N SER A 356 7.07 -66.52 9.24
CA SER A 356 6.31 -65.94 8.13
C SER A 356 5.60 -64.64 8.50
N PHE A 357 6.23 -63.51 8.22
CA PHE A 357 5.58 -62.21 8.24
C PHE A 357 4.48 -62.16 7.16
N LYS A 358 3.29 -61.70 7.52
CA LYS A 358 2.20 -61.50 6.58
C LYS A 358 2.30 -60.11 5.98
N ILE A 359 3.01 -60.03 4.86
CA ILE A 359 2.97 -58.88 3.96
C ILE A 359 1.59 -58.86 3.30
N VAL A 360 0.85 -57.77 3.46
CA VAL A 360 -0.44 -57.54 2.83
C VAL A 360 -0.33 -56.28 1.97
N GLN A 361 -0.28 -56.48 0.66
CA GLN A 361 -0.28 -55.42 -0.35
C GLN A 361 -1.71 -55.21 -0.85
N HIS A 362 -2.22 -53.99 -0.71
CA HIS A 362 -3.48 -53.54 -1.30
C HIS A 362 -3.17 -52.52 -2.39
N ALA A 363 -3.33 -52.92 -3.65
CA ALA A 363 -3.17 -52.04 -4.81
C ALA A 363 -4.53 -51.67 -5.40
N SER A 364 -4.80 -50.38 -5.59
CA SER A 364 -5.92 -49.85 -6.36
C SER A 364 -5.40 -49.23 -7.66
N CYS A 365 -5.86 -49.78 -8.78
CA CYS A 365 -5.51 -49.31 -10.12
C CYS A 365 -6.72 -48.64 -10.77
N SER A 366 -6.54 -47.41 -11.25
CA SER A 366 -7.59 -46.61 -11.91
C SER A 366 -7.23 -46.22 -13.35
N GLY A 367 -6.15 -46.75 -13.92
CA GLY A 367 -5.67 -46.39 -15.26
C GLY A 367 -4.73 -47.43 -15.88
N ASN A 368 -4.15 -47.09 -17.03
CA ASN A 368 -3.39 -48.05 -17.87
C ASN A 368 -2.09 -48.58 -17.23
N VAL A 369 -1.54 -47.89 -16.22
CA VAL A 369 -0.29 -48.27 -15.55
C VAL A 369 -0.54 -48.48 -14.06
N SER A 370 -0.24 -49.67 -13.55
CA SER A 370 -0.41 -50.05 -12.13
C SER A 370 0.91 -50.15 -11.40
N ILE A 371 0.90 -49.90 -10.08
CA ILE A 371 1.95 -50.37 -9.17
C ILE A 371 1.76 -51.88 -8.97
N GLU A 372 2.72 -52.70 -9.41
CA GLU A 372 2.67 -54.16 -9.32
C GLU A 372 3.25 -54.66 -7.99
N GLU A 373 4.35 -54.06 -7.52
CA GLU A 373 5.06 -54.47 -6.30
C GLU A 373 5.73 -53.27 -5.63
N ILE A 374 5.70 -53.22 -4.30
CA ILE A 374 6.49 -52.29 -3.48
C ILE A 374 7.32 -53.15 -2.53
N ASP A 375 8.65 -53.02 -2.59
CA ASP A 375 9.53 -53.75 -1.69
C ASP A 375 9.43 -53.21 -0.25
N THR A 376 9.23 -54.11 0.70
CA THR A 376 9.13 -53.81 2.14
C THR A 376 10.45 -53.37 2.76
N GLU A 377 11.59 -53.78 2.20
CA GLU A 377 12.91 -53.30 2.64
C GLU A 377 13.19 -51.87 2.13
N GLY A 378 12.51 -51.44 1.06
CA GLY A 378 12.59 -50.10 0.47
C GLY A 378 13.58 -50.00 -0.68
N ASN A 379 14.03 -51.11 -1.27
CA ASN A 379 14.97 -51.13 -2.38
C ASN A 379 14.35 -50.68 -3.71
N PHE A 380 13.07 -51.01 -3.97
CA PHE A 380 12.42 -50.71 -5.25
C PHE A 380 10.88 -50.54 -5.19
N VAL A 381 10.35 -49.96 -6.27
CA VAL A 381 8.92 -50.02 -6.66
C VAL A 381 8.85 -50.51 -8.10
N LYS A 382 7.92 -51.43 -8.43
CA LYS A 382 7.66 -51.89 -9.81
C LYS A 382 6.35 -51.32 -10.34
N LEU A 383 6.40 -50.79 -11.55
CA LEU A 383 5.23 -50.40 -12.33
C LEU A 383 5.06 -51.30 -13.55
N LYS A 384 3.81 -51.50 -13.96
CA LYS A 384 3.44 -52.30 -15.11
C LYS A 384 2.43 -51.58 -15.97
N ASN A 385 2.69 -51.52 -17.27
CA ASN A 385 1.69 -51.14 -18.25
C ASN A 385 0.77 -52.33 -18.53
N ASN A 386 -0.52 -52.18 -18.22
CA ASN A 386 -1.55 -53.19 -18.44
C ASN A 386 -2.36 -52.96 -19.72
N SER A 387 -2.02 -51.92 -20.49
CA SER A 387 -2.63 -51.63 -21.80
C SER A 387 -1.81 -52.24 -22.95
N ASP A 388 -2.50 -52.46 -24.08
CA ASP A 388 -1.91 -52.94 -25.33
C ASP A 388 -1.17 -51.82 -26.12
N GLU A 389 -1.03 -50.63 -25.55
CA GLU A 389 -0.38 -49.45 -26.16
C GLU A 389 0.82 -48.96 -25.33
N ASP A 390 1.82 -48.36 -25.99
CA ASP A 390 3.01 -47.79 -25.36
C ASP A 390 2.67 -46.49 -24.59
N GLN A 391 2.85 -46.49 -23.26
CA GLN A 391 2.46 -45.39 -22.38
C GLN A 391 3.62 -44.43 -22.10
N SER A 392 3.45 -43.15 -22.43
CA SER A 392 4.43 -42.10 -22.14
C SER A 392 4.28 -41.60 -20.70
N LEU A 393 5.30 -41.80 -19.86
CA LEU A 393 5.29 -41.35 -18.46
C LEU A 393 5.78 -39.90 -18.29
N ASN A 394 5.76 -39.10 -19.35
CA ASN A 394 6.17 -37.69 -19.29
C ASN A 394 5.22 -36.89 -18.38
N GLY A 395 5.77 -36.23 -17.35
CA GLY A 395 5.00 -35.47 -16.36
C GLY A 395 4.45 -36.31 -15.20
N TRP A 396 4.50 -37.64 -15.27
CA TRP A 396 4.06 -38.52 -14.20
C TRP A 396 5.01 -38.44 -12.99
N VAL A 397 4.48 -38.70 -11.79
CA VAL A 397 5.27 -38.75 -10.55
C VAL A 397 4.89 -39.95 -9.68
N LEU A 398 5.89 -40.50 -8.97
CA LEU A 398 5.71 -41.46 -7.89
C LEU A 398 5.93 -40.74 -6.56
N ARG A 399 4.90 -40.65 -5.73
CA ARG A 399 4.94 -40.07 -4.38
C ARG A 399 4.86 -41.19 -3.33
N ARG A 400 5.83 -41.28 -2.44
CA ARG A 400 5.84 -42.25 -1.33
C ARG A 400 5.51 -41.56 0.00
N ARG A 401 4.60 -42.17 0.77
CA ARG A 401 4.10 -41.76 2.08
C ARG A 401 4.41 -42.84 3.12
N LEU A 402 4.91 -42.47 4.30
CA LEU A 402 5.16 -43.40 5.40
C LEU A 402 5.00 -42.70 6.75
N GLY A 403 3.87 -42.96 7.43
CA GLY A 403 3.61 -42.48 8.79
C GLY A 403 3.85 -40.98 8.96
N SER A 404 4.85 -40.63 9.77
CA SER A 404 5.24 -39.25 10.11
C SER A 404 6.47 -38.72 9.36
N LEU A 405 7.02 -39.47 8.40
CA LEU A 405 8.14 -39.00 7.57
C LEU A 405 7.65 -38.17 6.38
N SER A 406 8.44 -37.17 5.99
CA SER A 406 8.20 -36.32 4.83
C SER A 406 7.96 -37.14 3.56
N GLU A 407 6.97 -36.73 2.76
CA GLU A 407 6.69 -37.34 1.45
C GLU A 407 7.89 -37.15 0.51
N ILE A 408 8.28 -38.20 -0.20
CA ILE A 408 9.34 -38.16 -1.22
C ILE A 408 8.72 -38.39 -2.61
N ILE A 409 9.20 -37.64 -3.61
CA ILE A 409 8.61 -37.60 -4.96
C ILE A 409 9.68 -37.89 -6.02
N TYR A 410 9.54 -39.02 -6.71
CA TYR A 410 10.26 -39.34 -7.93
C TYR A 410 9.51 -38.79 -9.14
N LYS A 411 10.24 -38.23 -10.11
CA LYS A 411 9.68 -37.72 -11.38
C LYS A 411 10.26 -38.52 -12.54
N PHE A 412 9.40 -38.97 -13.45
CA PHE A 412 9.86 -39.74 -14.61
C PHE A 412 10.61 -38.86 -15.62
N PRO A 413 11.63 -39.40 -16.33
CA PRO A 413 12.30 -38.67 -17.39
C PRO A 413 11.32 -38.30 -18.52
N ALA A 414 11.37 -37.06 -19.02
CA ALA A 414 10.41 -36.52 -20.00
C ALA A 414 10.39 -37.19 -21.41
N ARG A 415 11.15 -38.27 -21.59
CA ARG A 415 11.17 -39.12 -22.80
C ARG A 415 11.03 -40.62 -22.47
N PHE A 416 10.66 -40.96 -21.23
CA PHE A 416 10.47 -42.34 -20.82
C PHE A 416 9.10 -42.85 -21.28
N VAL A 417 9.11 -43.96 -22.01
CA VAL A 417 7.92 -44.64 -22.53
C VAL A 417 7.96 -46.09 -22.04
N LEU A 418 6.91 -46.52 -21.36
CA LEU A 418 6.74 -47.88 -20.87
C LEU A 418 5.89 -48.66 -21.88
N ARG A 419 6.48 -49.65 -22.55
CA ARG A 419 5.81 -50.33 -23.67
C ARG A 419 4.59 -51.13 -23.23
N ALA A 420 3.72 -51.47 -24.19
CA ALA A 420 2.60 -52.39 -23.98
C ALA A 420 3.04 -53.65 -23.21
N GLY A 421 2.34 -53.98 -22.11
CA GLY A 421 2.66 -55.12 -21.25
C GLY A 421 3.99 -55.06 -20.46
N GLN A 422 4.77 -53.97 -20.56
CA GLN A 422 6.11 -53.89 -19.97
C GLN A 422 6.07 -53.56 -18.47
N VAL A 423 6.99 -54.17 -17.72
CA VAL A 423 7.30 -53.84 -16.32
C VAL A 423 8.58 -53.00 -16.26
N VAL A 424 8.60 -51.98 -15.39
CA VAL A 424 9.78 -51.18 -15.03
C VAL A 424 10.00 -51.22 -13.52
N THR A 425 11.21 -51.51 -13.09
CA THR A 425 11.63 -51.36 -11.68
C THR A 425 12.27 -49.99 -11.49
N ILE A 426 11.83 -49.24 -10.47
CA ILE A 426 12.48 -48.00 -10.06
C ILE A 426 13.22 -48.27 -8.75
N TRP A 427 14.55 -48.38 -8.83
CA TRP A 427 15.44 -48.72 -7.72
C TRP A 427 15.87 -47.46 -6.94
N GLY A 428 16.05 -47.62 -5.62
CA GLY A 428 16.85 -46.69 -4.81
C GLY A 428 18.34 -46.75 -5.19
N ALA A 429 19.09 -45.68 -4.94
CA ALA A 429 20.50 -45.60 -5.34
C ALA A 429 21.42 -46.62 -4.63
N ASP A 430 21.03 -47.13 -3.46
CA ASP A 430 21.85 -48.02 -2.61
C ASP A 430 21.45 -49.51 -2.72
N ALA A 431 20.46 -49.84 -3.56
CA ALA A 431 19.81 -51.15 -3.60
C ALA A 431 20.68 -52.34 -4.09
N GLY A 432 21.88 -52.09 -4.63
CA GLY A 432 22.90 -53.12 -4.89
C GLY A 432 22.63 -54.20 -5.97
N VAL A 433 21.44 -54.25 -6.58
CA VAL A 433 21.06 -55.31 -7.55
C VAL A 433 21.55 -55.02 -8.98
N ASN A 434 21.86 -56.08 -9.73
CA ASN A 434 22.27 -56.04 -11.13
C ASN A 434 21.07 -55.62 -12.03
N GLN A 435 21.22 -54.52 -12.78
CA GLN A 435 20.10 -53.78 -13.38
C GLN A 435 19.62 -54.38 -14.71
N SER A 436 18.30 -54.45 -14.92
CA SER A 436 17.75 -54.76 -16.25
C SER A 436 17.82 -53.52 -17.17
N PRO A 437 18.04 -53.64 -18.49
CA PRO A 437 18.17 -52.48 -19.38
C PRO A 437 16.93 -51.56 -19.52
N SER A 438 15.82 -51.90 -18.86
CA SER A 438 14.58 -51.12 -18.81
C SER A 438 14.33 -50.46 -17.45
N ASP A 439 15.14 -50.77 -16.44
CA ASP A 439 14.97 -50.26 -15.08
C ASP A 439 15.43 -48.80 -14.95
N LEU A 440 14.89 -48.12 -13.94
CA LEU A 440 15.24 -46.75 -13.56
C LEU A 440 15.92 -46.74 -12.19
N VAL A 441 16.82 -45.78 -11.95
CA VAL A 441 17.51 -45.61 -10.66
C VAL A 441 17.31 -44.18 -10.15
N TRP A 442 16.80 -44.04 -8.93
CA TRP A 442 16.59 -42.75 -8.28
C TRP A 442 17.88 -42.21 -7.66
N LYS A 443 18.79 -41.72 -8.51
CA LYS A 443 20.16 -41.31 -8.15
C LYS A 443 20.28 -40.26 -7.02
N SER A 444 19.22 -39.54 -6.67
CA SER A 444 19.22 -38.55 -5.58
C SER A 444 18.67 -39.08 -4.25
N GLN A 445 18.30 -40.37 -4.16
CA GLN A 445 17.62 -40.96 -3.01
C GLN A 445 18.17 -42.38 -2.77
N GLN A 446 18.71 -42.63 -1.58
CA GLN A 446 19.37 -43.92 -1.26
C GLN A 446 18.39 -45.10 -1.32
N SER A 447 17.20 -44.96 -0.73
CA SER A 447 16.15 -45.97 -0.75
C SER A 447 14.75 -45.33 -0.75
N TRP A 448 13.74 -46.11 -1.15
CA TRP A 448 12.33 -45.80 -0.94
C TRP A 448 11.92 -45.84 0.54
N GLY A 449 12.81 -46.35 1.41
CA GLY A 449 12.72 -46.32 2.86
C GLY A 449 11.82 -47.40 3.46
N THR A 450 12.42 -48.19 4.35
CA THR A 450 11.83 -49.29 5.11
C THR A 450 10.74 -48.81 6.10
N GLY A 451 9.75 -49.65 6.39
CA GLY A 451 8.82 -49.47 7.51
C GLY A 451 7.51 -50.27 7.37
N ASP A 452 6.73 -50.35 8.45
CA ASP A 452 5.61 -51.30 8.58
C ASP A 452 4.39 -51.01 7.69
N ASN A 453 4.30 -49.80 7.11
CA ASN A 453 3.19 -49.38 6.27
C ASN A 453 3.66 -48.35 5.23
N ILE A 454 4.03 -48.83 4.03
CA ILE A 454 4.54 -48.01 2.92
C ILE A 454 3.39 -47.77 1.93
N GLY A 455 2.95 -46.53 1.81
CA GLY A 455 2.02 -46.09 0.76
C GLY A 455 2.79 -45.48 -0.41
N VAL A 456 2.51 -45.93 -1.64
CA VAL A 456 3.05 -45.33 -2.87
C VAL A 456 1.88 -44.93 -3.78
N THR A 457 1.87 -43.65 -4.15
CA THR A 457 0.91 -43.07 -5.08
C THR A 457 1.59 -42.81 -6.42
N LEU A 458 1.11 -43.42 -7.50
CA LEU A 458 1.43 -43.04 -8.88
C LEU A 458 0.42 -41.98 -9.34
N ILE A 459 0.90 -40.88 -9.90
CA ILE A 459 0.08 -39.77 -10.37
C ILE A 459 0.40 -39.46 -11.83
N ASN A 460 -0.62 -39.48 -12.69
CA ASN A 460 -0.56 -39.13 -14.11
C ASN A 460 -0.36 -37.60 -14.29
N ALA A 461 0.09 -37.16 -15.46
CA ALA A 461 0.20 -35.74 -15.82
C ALA A 461 -1.15 -35.00 -15.69
N ASP A 462 -2.26 -35.68 -15.97
CA ASP A 462 -3.64 -35.16 -15.84
C ASP A 462 -4.17 -35.17 -14.39
N GLY A 463 -3.37 -35.64 -13.43
CA GLY A 463 -3.72 -35.70 -11.99
C GLY A 463 -4.47 -36.95 -11.55
N GLU A 464 -4.73 -37.91 -12.45
CA GLU A 464 -5.29 -39.22 -12.10
C GLU A 464 -4.35 -39.99 -11.15
N VAL A 465 -4.92 -40.83 -10.29
CA VAL A 465 -4.21 -41.49 -9.18
C VAL A 465 -4.39 -43.01 -9.20
N SER A 466 -3.28 -43.74 -9.06
CA SER A 466 -3.26 -45.14 -8.62
C SER A 466 -2.46 -45.22 -7.31
N GLU A 467 -2.96 -45.96 -6.32
CA GLU A 467 -2.30 -46.08 -5.02
C GLU A 467 -2.14 -47.54 -4.63
N ALA A 468 -0.94 -47.89 -4.17
CA ALA A 468 -0.68 -49.19 -3.56
C ALA A 468 -0.07 -48.99 -2.17
N ILE A 469 -0.59 -49.76 -1.21
CA ILE A 469 -0.17 -49.74 0.18
C ILE A 469 0.30 -51.14 0.55
N THR A 470 1.57 -51.27 0.93
CA THR A 470 2.15 -52.50 1.45
C THR A 470 2.31 -52.40 2.95
N SER A 471 1.68 -53.32 3.67
CA SER A 471 1.68 -53.37 5.13
C SER A 471 2.27 -54.67 5.66
N CYS A 472 3.13 -54.57 6.67
CA CYS A 472 3.83 -55.70 7.28
C CYS A 472 3.16 -56.08 8.61
N THR A 473 2.29 -57.10 8.60
CA THR A 473 1.58 -57.50 9.82
C THR A 473 2.39 -58.52 10.63
N PHE A 474 3.00 -58.05 11.72
CA PHE A 474 3.67 -58.89 12.72
C PHE A 474 2.63 -59.73 13.48
N SER A 475 2.47 -60.99 13.08
CA SER A 475 1.65 -61.97 13.80
C SER A 475 2.42 -62.51 15.00
N SER A 476 2.48 -61.72 16.09
CA SER A 476 3.09 -62.12 17.36
C SER A 476 2.36 -63.32 17.95
N LEU A 477 2.89 -64.53 17.71
CA LEU A 477 2.50 -65.75 18.41
C LEU A 477 2.98 -65.68 19.87
N GLN A 478 2.19 -65.01 20.71
CA GLN A 478 2.28 -65.18 22.16
C GLN A 478 1.88 -66.62 22.49
N PHE A 479 2.88 -67.46 22.74
CA PHE A 479 2.67 -68.69 23.50
C PHE A 479 2.29 -68.30 24.94
N ALA A 480 1.26 -68.95 25.46
CA ALA A 480 0.76 -68.81 26.83
C ALA A 480 1.40 -69.86 27.77
#